data_AF-A0A1Q3X8K9-F1
#
_entry.id   AF-A0A1Q3X8K9-F1
#
_cell.length_a   1.000
_cell.length_b   1.000
_cell.length_c   1.000
_cell.angle_alpha   90.00
_cell.angle_beta   90.00
_cell.angle_gamma   90.00
#
_symmetry.space_group_name_H-M   'P 1'
#
loop_
_entity.id
_entity.type
_entity.pdbx_description
1 polymer ?
#
loop_
_entity_poly.entity_id
_entity_poly.type
_entity_poly.pdbx_seq_one_letter_code
_entity_poly.pdbx_strand_id
1 'polypeptide(L)' 'MKKITLVAVVLFVCASMTSCKKDWTCTCSDPTGDSETIAIKDKKKKDAQSACNTLDVLWATGGGSCVLK' A
#
# COMPACT_ATOMS: atom_id res chain seq x y z
N MET A 1 3.08 24.04 42.15
CA MET A 1 3.21 22.82 41.33
C MET A 1 1.95 22.61 40.50
N LYS A 2 1.90 23.19 39.30
CA LYS A 2 0.78 23.19 38.33
C LYS A 2 1.38 23.23 36.90
N LYS A 3 2.27 22.32 36.53
CA LYS A 3 2.98 22.46 35.22
C LYS A 3 3.38 21.18 34.48
N ILE A 4 2.85 19.99 34.81
CA ILE A 4 3.35 18.73 34.21
C ILE A 4 2.29 17.97 33.40
N THR A 5 1.01 18.36 33.45
CA THR A 5 -0.09 17.60 32.81
C THR A 5 -0.49 18.06 31.41
N LEU A 6 0.15 19.09 30.82
CA LEU A 6 -0.23 19.62 29.51
C LEU A 6 0.62 19.13 28.32
N VAL A 7 1.75 18.46 28.58
CA VAL A 7 2.67 18.01 27.49
C VAL A 7 2.24 16.67 26.88
N ALA A 8 1.43 15.88 27.58
CA ALA A 8 0.99 14.56 27.09
C ALA A 8 -0.13 14.62 26.03
N VAL A 9 -0.85 15.73 25.91
CA VAL A 9 -2.00 15.87 24.97
C VAL A 9 -1.54 16.21 23.55
N VAL A 10 -0.38 16.87 23.38
CA VAL A 10 0.11 17.30 22.06
C VAL A 10 0.71 16.12 21.26
N LEU A 11 1.16 15.06 21.92
CA LEU A 11 1.73 13.88 21.25
C LEU A 11 0.66 12.94 20.63
N PHE A 12 -0.61 13.07 21.03
CA PHE A 12 -1.69 12.22 20.50
C PHE A 12 -2.36 12.76 19.24
N VAL A 13 -2.16 14.04 18.89
CA VAL A 13 -2.79 14.66 17.71
C VAL A 13 -1.98 14.42 16.43
N CYS A 14 -0.67 14.13 16.52
CA CYS A 14 0.16 13.84 15.33
C CYS A 14 0.06 12.39 14.83
N ALA A 15 -0.55 11.49 15.61
CA ALA A 15 -0.85 10.13 15.16
C ALA A 15 -2.17 10.04 14.39
N SER A 16 -2.81 11.19 14.09
CA SER A 16 -3.94 11.26 13.17
C SER A 16 -3.47 10.90 11.75
N MET A 17 -3.53 9.62 11.43
CA MET A 17 -4.10 9.11 10.18
C MET A 17 -3.82 9.96 8.94
N THR A 18 -2.56 10.30 8.66
CA THR A 18 -2.15 10.56 7.29
C THR A 18 -2.16 9.22 6.58
N SER A 19 -3.38 8.81 6.22
CA SER A 19 -3.64 8.01 5.06
C SER A 19 -3.01 8.72 3.87
N CYS A 20 -1.68 8.67 3.75
CA CYS A 20 -0.96 9.07 2.56
C CYS A 20 -1.37 8.08 1.48
N LYS A 21 -2.53 8.35 0.90
CA LYS A 21 -2.95 7.78 -0.33
C LYS A 21 -2.00 8.32 -1.38
N LYS A 22 -1.50 7.42 -2.18
CA LYS A 22 -0.59 7.71 -3.28
C LYS A 22 -0.96 6.79 -4.41
N ASP A 23 -0.42 7.12 -5.57
CA ASP A 23 -0.48 6.24 -6.70
C ASP A 23 0.59 5.16 -6.52
N TRP A 24 0.16 3.91 -6.67
CA TRP A 24 1.00 2.72 -6.67
C TRP A 24 0.86 2.03 -8.01
N THR A 25 1.80 1.15 -8.30
CA THR A 25 1.81 0.35 -9.53
C THR A 25 1.95 -1.11 -9.16
N CYS A 26 1.09 -1.97 -9.66
CA CYS A 26 1.25 -3.42 -9.53
C CYS A 26 1.81 -3.93 -10.86
N THR A 27 3.06 -4.41 -10.85
CA THR A 27 3.67 -5.00 -12.03
C THR A 27 3.51 -6.51 -11.95
N CYS A 28 2.75 -7.08 -12.88
CA CYS A 28 2.60 -8.51 -13.06
C CYS A 28 3.56 -8.99 -14.14
N SER A 29 4.21 -10.11 -13.93
CA SER A 29 5.11 -10.74 -14.89
C SER A 29 4.66 -12.16 -15.16
N ASP A 30 4.67 -12.54 -16.42
CA ASP A 30 4.37 -13.88 -16.90
C ASP A 30 5.64 -14.73 -16.97
N PRO A 31 5.52 -16.08 -16.94
CA PRO A 31 6.67 -16.97 -17.00
C PRO A 31 7.44 -16.88 -18.34
N THR A 32 6.84 -16.26 -19.37
CA THR A 32 7.47 -15.96 -20.66
C THR A 32 8.39 -14.75 -20.63
N GLY A 33 8.37 -13.97 -19.53
CA GLY A 33 9.18 -12.76 -19.35
C GLY A 33 8.46 -11.46 -19.71
N ASP A 34 7.22 -11.54 -20.18
CA ASP A 34 6.38 -10.37 -20.41
C ASP A 34 5.91 -9.77 -19.08
N SER A 35 5.68 -8.46 -19.05
CA SER A 35 5.17 -7.79 -17.86
C SER A 35 4.11 -6.75 -18.17
N GLU A 36 3.06 -6.73 -17.35
CA GLU A 36 1.98 -5.75 -17.40
C GLU A 36 1.99 -4.89 -16.14
N THR A 37 1.73 -3.59 -16.29
CA THR A 37 1.71 -2.66 -15.16
C THR A 37 0.32 -2.09 -14.97
N ILE A 38 -0.21 -2.24 -13.75
CA ILE A 38 -1.56 -1.84 -13.38
C ILE A 38 -1.46 -0.70 -12.38
N ALA A 39 -1.98 0.47 -12.76
CA ALA A 39 -1.97 1.64 -11.90
C ALA A 39 -3.07 1.56 -10.82
N ILE A 40 -2.68 1.74 -9.56
CA ILE A 40 -3.56 1.75 -8.40
C ILE A 40 -3.51 3.15 -7.78
N LYS A 41 -4.46 4.01 -8.17
CA LYS A 41 -4.46 5.43 -7.81
C LYS A 41 -5.13 5.72 -6.47
N ASP A 42 -4.64 6.76 -5.78
CA ASP A 42 -5.21 7.28 -4.53
C ASP A 42 -5.53 6.18 -3.49
N LYS A 43 -4.63 5.20 -3.32
CA LYS A 43 -4.80 4.13 -2.33
C LYS A 43 -3.78 4.22 -1.21
N LYS A 44 -4.20 3.81 -0.02
CA LYS A 44 -3.26 3.48 1.07
C LYS A 44 -2.41 2.30 0.62
N LYS A 45 -1.16 2.23 1.10
CA LYS A 45 -0.26 1.09 0.81
C LYS A 45 -0.93 -0.26 1.06
N LYS A 46 -1.65 -0.41 2.18
CA LYS A 46 -2.34 -1.66 2.54
C LYS A 46 -3.43 -2.04 1.52
N ASP A 47 -4.23 -1.07 1.09
CA ASP A 47 -5.30 -1.32 0.12
C ASP A 47 -4.73 -1.61 -1.26
N ALA A 48 -3.66 -0.91 -1.65
CA ALA A 48 -2.93 -1.16 -2.88
C ALA A 48 -2.27 -2.55 -2.88
N GLN A 49 -1.66 -2.95 -1.77
CA GLN A 49 -1.09 -4.29 -1.59
C GLN A 49 -2.18 -5.36 -1.68
N SER A 50 -3.35 -5.15 -1.07
CA SER A 50 -4.45 -6.11 -1.14
C SER A 50 -4.96 -6.28 -2.59
N ALA A 51 -5.07 -5.18 -3.33
CA ALA A 51 -5.43 -5.23 -4.75
C ALA A 51 -4.36 -5.96 -5.57
N CYS A 52 -3.07 -5.64 -5.37
CA CYS A 52 -1.97 -6.30 -6.06
C CYS A 52 -1.84 -7.78 -5.71
N ASN A 53 -2.08 -8.17 -4.47
CA ASN A 53 -2.13 -9.59 -4.06
C ASN A 53 -3.29 -10.34 -4.71
N THR A 54 -4.41 -9.68 -4.95
CA THR A 54 -5.53 -10.32 -5.67
C THR A 54 -5.13 -10.60 -7.11
N LEU A 55 -4.43 -9.66 -7.75
CA LEU A 55 -3.86 -9.84 -9.09
C LEU A 55 -2.79 -10.93 -9.09
N ASP A 56 -1.89 -10.95 -8.10
CA ASP A 56 -0.85 -11.97 -7.94
C ASP A 56 -1.44 -13.39 -7.90
N VAL A 57 -2.51 -13.61 -7.13
CA VAL A 57 -3.18 -14.91 -7.08
C VAL A 57 -3.77 -15.31 -8.43
N LEU A 58 -4.33 -14.37 -9.18
CA LEU A 58 -4.88 -14.63 -10.52
C LEU A 58 -3.77 -14.96 -11.51
N TRP A 59 -2.68 -14.19 -11.53
CA TRP A 59 -1.52 -14.42 -12.41
C TRP A 59 -0.75 -15.70 -12.05
N ALA A 60 -0.69 -16.05 -10.77
CA ALA A 60 -0.05 -17.28 -10.30
C ALA A 60 -0.71 -18.55 -10.88
N THR A 61 -1.99 -18.50 -11.26
CA THR A 61 -2.65 -19.63 -11.95
C THR A 61 -2.02 -19.94 -13.31
N GLY A 62 -1.43 -18.94 -13.97
CA GLY A 62 -0.68 -19.08 -15.22
C GLY A 62 0.83 -19.24 -15.03
N GLY A 63 1.31 -19.33 -13.78
CA GLY A 63 2.74 -19.35 -13.46
C GLY A 63 3.41 -17.97 -13.41
N GLY A 64 2.63 -16.89 -13.43
CA GLY A 64 3.10 -15.51 -13.27
C GLY A 64 3.17 -15.07 -11.80
N SER A 65 3.57 -13.82 -11.58
CA SER A 65 3.56 -13.19 -10.25
C SER A 65 3.40 -11.68 -10.37
N CYS A 66 2.83 -11.03 -9.35
CA CYS A 66 2.65 -9.58 -9.31
C CYS A 66 3.30 -8.94 -8.09
N VAL A 67 3.94 -7.79 -8.30
CA VAL A 67 4.67 -7.04 -7.28
C VAL A 67 4.20 -5.60 -7.23
N LEU A 68 3.86 -5.12 -6.04
CA LEU A 68 3.52 -3.72 -5.80
C LEU A 68 4.79 -2.87 -5.77
N LYS A 69 4.81 -1.81 -6.57
CA LYS A 69 5.83 -0.75 -6.64
C LYS A 69 5.22 0.61 -6.32
#